data_AF-Q0KG13-F1
#
_entry.id   AF-Q0KG13-F1
#
_cell.length_a   1.000
_cell.length_b   1.000
_cell.length_c   1.000
_cell.angle_alpha   90.00
_cell.angle_beta   90.00
_cell.angle_gamma   90.00
#
_symmetry.space_group_name_H-M   'P 1'
#
loop_
_entity.id
_entity.type
_entity.pdbx_description
1 polymer ?
#
loop_
_entity_poly.entity_id
_entity_poly.type
_entity_poly.pdbx_seq_one_letter_code
_entity_poly.pdbx_strand_id
1 'polypeptide(L)'
;GGIVGVFGYGGGIGGRYSDVPEQFPGVEHFHTGRVAQPVVKYYSTENLRKLMDLWEKHGSGVTPFHGGDVIFLGTRTENLELLFDLHIMGQHLGGSG
;
A
#
# COMPACT_ATOMS: atom_id res chain seq x y z
N GLY A 1 -15.96 0.41 -6.01
CA GLY A 1 -14.53 0.04 -6.22
C GLY A 1 -13.86 1.13 -7.02
N GLY A 2 -12.56 1.03 -7.29
CA GLY A 2 -11.82 2.05 -8.03
C GLY A 2 -10.69 1.44 -8.85
N ILE A 3 -10.44 2.00 -10.03
CA ILE A 3 -9.27 1.67 -10.86
C ILE A 3 -8.23 2.76 -10.62
N VAL A 4 -7.17 2.38 -9.89
CA VAL A 4 -6.01 3.22 -9.60
C VAL A 4 -4.78 2.31 -9.58
N GLY A 5 -3.60 2.86 -9.82
CA GLY A 5 -2.36 2.10 -9.89
C GLY A 5 -1.15 3.02 -10.01
N VAL A 6 0.00 2.43 -10.30
CA VAL A 6 1.25 3.12 -10.57
C VAL A 6 1.69 2.84 -12.01
N PHE A 7 2.38 3.77 -12.65
CA PHE A 7 2.82 3.60 -14.03
C PHE A 7 3.68 2.35 -14.21
N GLY A 8 3.46 1.62 -15.31
CA GLY A 8 4.13 0.36 -15.61
C GLY A 8 3.53 -0.89 -14.95
N TYR A 9 2.57 -0.74 -14.04
CA TYR A 9 1.91 -1.86 -13.35
C TYR A 9 0.39 -1.84 -13.61
N GLY A 10 -0.15 -2.99 -14.02
CA GLY A 10 -1.60 -3.17 -14.22
C GLY A 10 -2.37 -3.60 -12.96
N GLY A 11 -1.68 -3.75 -11.82
CA GLY A 11 -2.23 -4.30 -10.59
C GLY A 11 -1.33 -4.03 -9.38
N GLY A 12 -1.69 -4.60 -8.23
CA GLY A 12 -1.03 -4.40 -6.94
C GLY A 12 -1.73 -3.37 -6.04
N ILE A 13 -2.62 -2.54 -6.59
CA ILE A 13 -3.40 -1.55 -5.85
C ILE A 13 -4.90 -1.84 -5.99
N GLY A 14 -5.60 -1.95 -4.85
CA GLY A 14 -7.05 -2.04 -4.79
C GLY A 14 -7.67 -0.68 -4.50
N GLY A 15 -8.26 -0.04 -5.51
CA GLY A 15 -8.95 1.23 -5.36
C GLY A 15 -10.23 1.12 -4.53
N ARG A 16 -10.35 1.99 -3.52
CA ARG A 16 -11.51 2.11 -2.64
C ARG A 16 -11.79 3.56 -2.29
N TYR A 17 -13.08 3.89 -2.26
CA TYR A 17 -13.61 5.19 -1.91
C TYR A 17 -14.73 5.04 -0.88
N SER A 18 -14.85 6.00 0.03
CA SER A 18 -15.99 6.09 0.95
C SER A 18 -17.28 6.45 0.19
N ASP A 19 -18.41 5.89 0.59
CA ASP A 19 -19.75 6.25 0.10
C ASP A 19 -20.34 7.48 0.82
N VAL A 20 -19.74 7.88 1.94
CA VAL A 20 -20.11 9.07 2.72
C VAL A 20 -18.88 9.97 2.99
N PRO A 21 -18.23 10.50 1.94
CA PRO A 21 -16.99 11.26 2.08
C PRO A 21 -17.14 12.56 2.89
N GLU A 22 -18.32 13.17 2.91
CA GLU A 22 -18.60 14.35 3.72
C GLU A 22 -18.57 14.05 5.22
N GLN A 23 -18.99 12.84 5.63
CA GLN A 23 -18.97 12.41 7.03
C GLN A 23 -17.57 11.94 7.45
N PHE A 24 -16.84 11.28 6.54
CA PHE A 24 -15.51 10.74 6.82
C PHE A 24 -14.49 11.17 5.74
N PRO A 25 -14.10 12.45 5.69
CA PRO A 25 -13.24 12.98 4.63
C PRO A 25 -11.83 12.36 4.63
N GLY A 26 -11.34 11.90 5.79
CA GLY A 26 -10.03 11.25 5.91
C GLY A 26 -9.92 9.90 5.18
N VAL A 27 -11.05 9.28 4.83
CA VAL A 27 -11.10 7.98 4.10
C VAL A 27 -11.89 8.09 2.79
N GLU A 28 -12.09 9.31 2.29
CA GLU A 28 -12.67 9.57 0.96
C GLU A 28 -11.96 8.72 -0.10
N HIS A 29 -10.62 8.70 -0.06
CA HIS A 29 -9.78 7.72 -0.73
C HIS A 29 -9.12 6.83 0.34
N PHE A 30 -9.26 5.51 0.19
CA PHE A 30 -8.69 4.57 1.16
C PHE A 30 -8.17 3.30 0.48
N HIS A 31 -7.25 3.50 -0.46
CA HIS A 31 -6.75 2.44 -1.33
C HIS A 31 -5.87 1.44 -0.58
N THR A 32 -5.89 0.18 -1.02
CA THR A 32 -5.05 -0.88 -0.47
C THR A 32 -3.85 -1.14 -1.38
N GLY A 33 -2.63 -0.98 -0.87
CA GLY A 33 -1.41 -1.42 -1.55
C GLY A 33 -1.00 -2.82 -1.11
N ARG A 34 -0.61 -3.67 -2.05
CA ARG A 34 -0.02 -4.98 -1.78
C ARG A 34 1.49 -4.88 -1.96
N VAL A 35 2.26 -5.23 -0.95
CA VAL A 35 3.73 -5.25 -1.00
C VAL A 35 4.18 -6.70 -0.95
N ALA A 36 4.94 -7.12 -1.96
CA ALA A 36 5.41 -8.49 -2.09
C ALA A 36 6.26 -8.87 -0.87
N GLN A 37 5.91 -9.95 -0.19
CA GLN A 37 6.58 -10.47 0.99
C GLN A 37 7.74 -11.42 0.62
N PRO A 38 8.78 -11.56 1.47
CA PRO A 38 9.77 -12.62 1.34
C PRO A 38 9.12 -14.00 1.45
N VAL A 39 9.74 -14.98 0.79
CA VAL A 39 9.36 -16.39 0.91
C VAL A 39 9.37 -16.76 2.39
N VAL A 40 8.34 -17.50 2.82
CA VAL A 40 8.13 -17.93 4.21
C VAL A 40 8.12 -16.82 5.28
N LYS A 41 7.99 -15.54 4.89
CA LYS A 41 7.70 -14.38 5.78
C LYS A 41 8.76 -14.14 6.87
N TYR A 42 10.03 -14.42 6.61
CA TYR A 42 11.13 -14.02 7.48
C TYR A 42 11.62 -12.63 7.12
N TYR A 43 11.70 -11.76 8.13
CA TYR A 43 12.11 -10.37 7.97
C TYR A 43 13.26 -10.01 8.93
N SER A 44 14.11 -9.08 8.50
CA SER A 44 14.96 -8.35 9.43
C SER A 44 14.19 -7.19 10.04
N THR A 45 14.54 -6.78 11.27
CA THR A 45 13.93 -5.59 11.88
C THR A 45 14.25 -4.32 11.10
N GLU A 46 15.39 -4.27 10.41
CA GLU A 46 15.75 -3.17 9.51
C GLU A 46 14.77 -3.07 8.33
N ASN A 47 14.44 -4.18 7.66
CA ASN A 47 13.50 -4.18 6.55
C ASN A 47 12.09 -3.74 7.01
N LEU A 48 11.61 -4.25 8.15
CA LEU A 48 10.29 -3.87 8.66
C LEU A 48 10.20 -2.38 9.01
N ARG A 49 11.22 -1.82 9.69
CA ARG A 49 11.24 -0.38 10.01
C ARG A 49 11.21 0.47 8.77
N LYS A 50 12.06 0.14 7.79
CA LYS A 50 12.09 0.76 6.47
C LYS A 50 10.72 0.79 5.77
N LEU A 51 10.00 -0.34 5.77
CA LEU A 51 8.65 -0.40 5.20
C LEU A 51 7.66 0.48 5.96
N MET A 52 7.76 0.53 7.30
CA MET A 52 6.87 1.33 8.13
C MET A 52 7.17 2.83 8.02
N ASP A 53 8.43 3.24 7.92
CA ASP A 53 8.82 4.64 7.71
C ASP A 53 8.21 5.19 6.40
N LEU A 54 8.24 4.38 5.34
CA LEU A 54 7.60 4.71 4.07
C LEU A 54 6.07 4.79 4.21
N TRP A 55 5.48 3.81 4.91
CA TRP A 55 4.04 3.73 5.08
C TRP A 55 3.46 4.84 5.97
N GLU A 56 4.19 5.26 7.00
CA GLU A 56 3.83 6.40 7.85
C GLU A 56 3.81 7.71 7.06
N LYS A 57 4.77 7.88 6.13
CA LYS A 57 4.87 9.10 5.33
C LYS A 57 3.77 9.24 4.28
N HIS A 58 3.32 8.13 3.70
CA HIS A 58 2.46 8.15 2.51
C HIS A 58 1.14 7.37 2.67
N GLY A 59 0.87 6.82 3.84
CA GLY A 59 -0.29 5.98 4.13
C GLY A 59 -0.96 6.30 5.45
N SER A 60 -1.83 5.38 5.89
CA SER A 60 -2.58 5.51 7.13
C SER A 60 -1.81 5.02 8.37
N GLY A 61 -0.68 4.34 8.18
CA GLY A 61 0.00 3.58 9.24
C GLY A 61 -0.67 2.24 9.59
N VAL A 62 -1.87 1.95 9.06
CA VAL A 62 -2.59 0.69 9.32
C VAL A 62 -2.09 -0.41 8.40
N THR A 63 -1.66 -1.53 8.98
CA THR A 63 -1.02 -2.63 8.23
C THR A 63 -1.46 -4.00 8.75
N PRO A 64 -2.49 -4.62 8.15
CA PRO A 64 -2.77 -6.03 8.40
C PRO A 64 -1.58 -6.90 7.98
N PHE A 65 -1.03 -7.67 8.92
CA PHE A 65 0.17 -8.49 8.72
C PHE A 65 -0.19 -9.97 8.90
N HIS A 66 -0.67 -10.69 7.88
CA HIS A 66 -0.58 -10.50 6.43
C HIS A 66 -1.88 -10.95 5.74
N GLY A 67 -1.95 -10.78 4.41
CA GLY A 67 -2.70 -11.70 3.54
C GLY A 67 -1.76 -12.74 2.93
N GLY A 68 -1.77 -12.83 1.60
CA GLY A 68 -0.62 -13.34 0.84
C GLY A 68 0.56 -12.37 0.97
N ASP A 69 0.29 -11.10 0.64
CA ASP A 69 1.19 -9.94 0.71
C ASP A 69 1.17 -9.21 2.05
N VAL A 70 2.16 -8.35 2.26
CA VAL A 70 2.08 -7.27 3.26
C VAL A 70 1.07 -6.25 2.75
N ILE A 71 0.12 -5.87 3.61
CA ILE A 71 -1.00 -5.01 3.21
C ILE A 71 -0.82 -3.61 3.80
N PHE A 72 -0.60 -2.64 2.91
CA PHE A 72 -0.66 -1.23 3.23
C PHE A 72 -2.11 -0.76 3.09
N LEU A 73 -2.81 -0.61 4.21
CA LEU A 73 -4.26 -0.38 4.22
C LEU A 73 -4.60 1.10 4.35
N GLY A 74 -4.93 1.74 3.23
CA GLY A 74 -5.48 3.09 3.24
C GLY A 74 -4.44 4.14 2.88
N THR A 75 -4.53 4.60 1.65
CA THR A 75 -3.81 5.77 1.14
C THR A 75 -4.66 6.47 0.08
N ARG A 76 -4.25 7.67 -0.31
CA ARG A 76 -4.88 8.48 -1.36
C ARG A 76 -4.19 8.26 -2.71
N THR A 77 -4.84 8.64 -3.80
CA THR A 77 -4.35 8.37 -5.17
C THR A 77 -3.02 9.06 -5.46
N GLU A 78 -2.89 10.30 -5.01
CA GLU A 78 -1.72 11.16 -5.13
C GLU A 78 -0.46 10.59 -4.47
N ASN A 79 -0.61 9.66 -3.53
CA ASN A 79 0.51 9.03 -2.82
C ASN A 79 0.97 7.72 -3.47
N LEU A 80 0.26 7.18 -4.47
CA LEU A 80 0.56 5.85 -5.00
C LEU A 80 1.94 5.77 -5.67
N GLU A 81 2.30 6.76 -6.47
CA GLU A 81 3.62 6.83 -7.10
C GLU A 81 4.74 7.02 -6.06
N LEU A 82 4.48 7.81 -5.01
CA LEU A 82 5.44 8.01 -3.91
C LEU A 82 5.64 6.74 -3.08
N LEU A 83 4.58 5.96 -2.88
CA LEU A 83 4.67 4.63 -2.26
C LEU A 83 5.46 3.65 -3.13
N PHE A 84 5.59 3.89 -4.44
CA PHE A 84 6.39 3.04 -5.31
C PHE A 84 7.90 3.21 -5.12
N ASP A 85 8.35 4.16 -4.28
CA ASP A 85 9.72 4.23 -3.75
C ASP A 85 10.17 2.92 -3.05
N LEU A 86 9.24 1.99 -2.79
CA LEU A 86 9.52 0.58 -2.52
C LEU A 86 10.64 0.02 -3.41
N HIS A 87 10.68 0.37 -4.70
CA HIS A 87 11.69 -0.12 -5.64
C HIS A 87 13.12 0.32 -5.25
N ILE A 88 13.27 1.49 -4.63
CA ILE A 88 14.57 2.04 -4.18
C ILE A 88 15.12 1.16 -3.05
N MET A 89 14.23 0.53 -2.29
CA MET A 89 14.53 -0.27 -1.12
C MET A 89 14.67 -1.76 -1.46
N GLY A 90 14.62 -2.12 -2.75
CA GLY A 90 14.66 -3.50 -3.23
C GLY A 90 13.33 -4.27 -3.00
N GLN A 91 12.23 -3.55 -2.76
CA GLN A 91 10.90 -4.12 -2.58
C GLN A 91 10.02 -3.84 -3.81
N HIS A 92 9.00 -4.65 -4.05
CA HIS A 92 8.04 -4.45 -5.14
C HIS A 92 6.61 -4.63 -4.67
N LEU A 93 5.67 -4.17 -5.52
CA LEU A 93 4.25 -4.47 -5.33
C LEU A 93 3.97 -5.96 -5.52
N GLY A 94 3.02 -6.47 -4.74
CA GLY A 94 2.38 -7.75 -4.96
C GLY A 94 1.38 -7.70 -6.12
N GLY A 95 0.75 -8.83 -6.42
CA GLY A 95 -0.21 -8.96 -7.52
C GLY A 95 -1.64 -8.62 -7.13
N SER A 96 -2.40 -8.01 -8.05
CA SER A 96 -3.87 -7.98 -8.01
C SER A 96 -4.45 -7.91 -9.42
N GLY A 97 -5.67 -8.40 -9.58
CA GLY A 97 -6.42 -8.46 -10.84
C GLY A 97 -7.71 -9.21 -10.60
#